data_AF-A0A939YAE5-F1
#
_entry.id   AF-A0A939YAE5-F1
#
_cell.length_a   1.000
_cell.length_b   1.000
_cell.length_c   1.000
_cell.angle_alpha   90.00
_cell.angle_beta   90.00
_cell.angle_gamma   90.00
#
_symmetry.space_group_name_H-M   'P 1'
#
loop_
_entity.id
_entity.type
_entity.pdbx_description
1 polymer ?
#
loop_
_entity_poly.entity_id
_entity_poly.type
_entity_poly.pdbx_seq_one_letter_code
_entity_poly.pdbx_strand_id
1 'polypeptide(L)' 'MGKLILHGGEKVLIRFSSGDTEKAVYKETIGYTNYFVCENGRELKLSNHFMDMKDITVSLDK' A
#
# COMPACT_ATOMS: atom_id res chain seq x y z
N MET A 1 -9.49 -7.38 14.05
CA MET A 1 -8.97 -6.80 12.80
C MET A 1 -8.41 -7.92 11.95
N GLY A 2 -8.98 -8.17 10.77
CA GLY A 2 -8.44 -9.17 9.85
C GLY A 2 -7.14 -8.64 9.24
N LYS A 3 -6.10 -9.49 9.14
CA LYS A 3 -4.93 -9.16 8.33
C LYS A 3 -5.39 -9.07 6.87
N LEU A 4 -5.29 -7.89 6.26
CA LEU A 4 -5.48 -7.76 4.83
C LEU A 4 -4.36 -8.54 4.15
N ILE A 5 -4.73 -9.57 3.39
CA ILE A 5 -3.80 -10.33 2.54
C ILE A 5 -4.00 -9.76 1.14
N LEU A 6 -2.92 -9.26 0.55
CA LEU A 6 -2.91 -8.73 -0.82
C LEU A 6 -2.22 -9.73 -1.76
N HIS A 7 -2.75 -9.81 -2.98
CA HIS A 7 -2.18 -10.59 -4.07
C HIS A 7 -1.59 -9.66 -5.13
N GLY A 8 -0.45 -10.04 -5.70
CA GLY A 8 0.19 -9.24 -6.74
C GLY A 8 -0.76 -8.97 -7.91
N GLY A 9 -0.84 -7.70 -8.32
CA GLY A 9 -1.76 -7.22 -9.36
C GLY A 9 -3.04 -6.59 -8.82
N GLU A 10 -3.33 -6.69 -7.53
CA GLU A 10 -4.52 -6.05 -6.95
C GLU A 10 -4.40 -4.53 -6.92
N LYS A 11 -5.49 -3.86 -7.31
CA LYS A 11 -5.63 -2.41 -7.16
C LYS A 11 -5.95 -2.09 -5.71
N VAL A 12 -5.20 -1.15 -5.15
CA VAL A 12 -5.30 -0.72 -3.76
C VAL A 12 -5.41 0.79 -3.67
N LEU A 13 -6.05 1.24 -2.61
CA LEU A 13 -6.06 2.61 -2.16
C LEU A 13 -5.15 2.72 -0.93
N ILE A 14 -4.11 3.55 -1.03
CA ILE A 14 -3.18 3.86 0.06
C ILE A 14 -3.65 5.17 0.67
N ARG A 15 -4.04 5.16 1.95
CA ARG A 15 -4.42 6.37 2.69
C ARG A 15 -3.27 6.77 3.62
N PHE A 16 -2.82 8.00 3.47
CA PHE A 16 -1.79 8.61 4.32
C PHE A 16 -2.43 9.33 5.53
N SER A 17 -1.62 9.60 6.55
CA SER A 17 -2.06 10.33 7.75
C SER A 17 -2.51 11.77 7.49
N SER A 18 -2.11 12.37 6.37
CA SER A 18 -2.64 13.67 5.94
C SER A 18 -4.11 13.61 5.51
N GLY A 19 -4.65 12.41 5.29
CA GLY A 19 -5.95 12.17 4.68
C GLY A 19 -5.89 11.98 3.17
N ASP A 20 -4.74 12.27 2.54
CA ASP A 20 -4.53 12.04 1.12
C ASP A 20 -4.60 10.55 0.78
N THR A 21 -5.10 10.26 -0.41
CA THR A 21 -5.21 8.90 -0.92
C THR A 21 -4.50 8.78 -2.25
N GLU A 22 -3.74 7.70 -2.43
CA GLU A 22 -3.08 7.36 -3.68
C GLU A 22 -3.58 6.00 -4.16
N LYS A 23 -3.98 5.93 -5.44
CA LYS A 23 -4.29 4.65 -6.10
C LYS A 23 -3.02 4.00 -6.60
N ALA A 24 -2.89 2.70 -6.35
CA ALA A 24 -1.75 1.94 -6.80
C ALA A 24 -2.11 0.48 -7.08
N VAL A 25 -1.21 -0.24 -7.76
CA VAL A 25 -1.25 -1.69 -7.91
C VAL A 25 -0.24 -2.29 -6.95
N TYR A 26 -0.69 -3.14 -6.04
CA TYR A 26 0.20 -3.93 -5.19
C TYR A 26 0.94 -4.97 -6.04
N LYS A 27 2.25 -5.10 -5.83
CA LYS A 27 3.09 -6.05 -6.57
C LYS A 27 3.42 -7.26 -5.72
N GLU A 28 4.09 -7.03 -4.61
CA GLU A 28 4.58 -8.07 -3.71
C GLU A 28 5.06 -7.46 -2.39
N THR A 29 5.40 -8.34 -1.44
CA THR A 29 6.09 -7.97 -0.21
C THR A 29 7.41 -8.74 -0.17
N ILE A 30 8.52 -8.01 -0.09
CA ILE A 30 9.85 -8.59 0.12
C ILE A 30 10.31 -8.23 1.53
N GLY A 31 10.48 -9.25 2.37
CA GLY A 31 10.71 -9.08 3.80
C GLY A 31 9.53 -8.40 4.48
N TYR A 32 9.72 -7.17 4.97
CA TYR A 32 8.68 -6.36 5.61
C TYR A 32 8.29 -5.13 4.78
N THR A 33 8.69 -5.09 3.50
CA THR A 33 8.45 -3.95 2.60
C THR A 33 7.48 -4.33 1.51
N ASN A 34 6.37 -3.59 1.44
CA ASN A 34 5.34 -3.71 0.42
C ASN A 34 5.70 -2.83 -0.78
N TYR A 35 5.54 -3.38 -1.98
CA TYR A 35 5.85 -2.72 -3.24
C TYR A 35 4.56 -2.40 -3.99
N PHE A 36 4.44 -1.15 -4.42
CA PHE A 36 3.28 -0.63 -5.14
C PHE A 36 3.72 0.13 -6.38
N VAL A 37 2.88 0.14 -7.40
CA VAL A 37 3.04 1.01 -8.59
C VAL A 37 1.84 1.95 -8.66
N CYS A 38 2.09 3.24 -8.48
CA CYS A 38 1.09 4.31 -8.58
C CYS A 38 0.55 4.41 -10.01
N GLU A 39 -0.62 5.02 -10.19
CA GLU A 39 -1.23 5.21 -11.52
C GLU A 39 -0.35 6.00 -12.50
N ASN A 40 0.49 6.90 -11.98
CA ASN A 40 1.47 7.66 -12.77
C ASN A 40 2.75 6.87 -13.12
N GLY A 41 2.81 5.58 -12.81
CA GLY A 41 3.97 4.71 -13.07
C GLY A 41 5.09 4.82 -12.04
N ARG A 42 4.96 5.67 -11.01
CA ARG A 42 5.93 5.77 -9.91
C ARG A 42 5.87 4.52 -9.04
N GLU A 43 7.04 3.98 -8.69
CA GLU A 43 7.15 2.94 -7.67
C GLU A 43 7.09 3.54 -6.26
N LEU A 44 6.30 2.93 -5.39
CA LEU A 44 6.21 3.28 -3.98
C LEU A 44 6.53 2.04 -3.14
N LYS A 45 7.42 2.23 -2.16
CA LYS A 45 7.91 1.17 -1.27
C LYS A 45 7.60 1.57 0.16
N LEU A 46 6.79 0.79 0.87
CA LEU A 46 6.37 1.08 2.22
C LEU A 46 6.64 -0.12 3.12
N SER A 47 7.49 0.05 4.14
CA SER A 47 7.69 -0.97 5.15
C SER A 47 6.54 -1.00 6.15
N ASN A 48 6.22 -2.18 6.67
CA ASN A 48 5.17 -2.34 7.69
C ASN A 48 5.41 -1.41 8.89
N HIS A 49 6.67 -1.29 9.34
CA HIS A 49 7.02 -0.41 10.45
C HIS A 49 6.81 1.08 10.11
N PHE A 50 7.17 1.50 8.90
CA PHE A 50 6.94 2.88 8.47
C PHE A 50 5.45 3.20 8.36
N MET A 51 4.67 2.26 7.81
CA MET A 51 3.22 2.41 7.69
C MET A 51 2.56 2.54 9.06
N ASP A 52 2.94 1.69 10.01
CA ASP A 52 2.45 1.74 11.39
C ASP A 52 2.83 3.07 12.07
N MET A 53 4.09 3.50 11.96
CA MET A 53 4.58 4.76 12.53
C MET A 53 3.91 6.00 11.93
N LYS A 54 3.50 5.94 10.65
CA LYS A 54 2.93 7.07 9.92
C LYS A 54 1.42 6.99 9.73
N ASP A 55 0.75 6.03 10.38
CA ASP A 55 -0.68 5.77 10.26
C ASP A 55 -1.12 5.65 8.78
N ILE A 56 -0.34 4.92 7.99
CA ILE A 56 -0.62 4.63 6.58
C ILE A 56 -1.40 3.32 6.51
N THR A 57 -2.56 3.38 5.87
CA THR A 57 -3.44 2.21 5.68
C THR A 57 -3.57 1.87 4.21
N VAL A 58 -3.78 0.59 3.92
CA VAL A 58 -3.99 0.07 2.58
C VAL A 58 -5.29 -0.71 2.57
N SER A 59 -6.12 -0.48 1.55
CA SER A 59 -7.37 -1.21 1.32
C SER A 59 -7.51 -1.56 -0.16
N LEU A 60 -8.27 -2.60 -0.48
CA LEU A 60 -8.63 -2.91 -1.87
C LEU A 60 -9.46 -1.76 -2.47
N ASP A 61 -9.13 -1.35 -3.70
CA ASP A 61 -9.93 -0.43 -4.51
C ASP A 61 -11.02 -1.25 -5.21
N LYS A 62 -12.25 -1.25 -4.66
CA LYS A 62 -13.40 -2.02 -5.16
C LYS A 62 -14.18 -1.26 -6.22
#